data_AF-A0A426WXQ1-F1
#
_entry.id   AF-A0A426WXQ1-F1
#
_cell.length_a   1.000
_cell.length_b   1.000
_cell.length_c   1.000
_cell.angle_alpha   90.00
_cell.angle_beta   90.00
_cell.angle_gamma   90.00
#
_symmetry.space_group_name_H-M   'P 1'
#
loop_
_entity.id
_entity.type
_entity.pdbx_description
1 polymer ?
#
loop_
_entity_poly.entity_id
_entity_poly.type
_entity_poly.pdbx_seq_one_letter_code
_entity_poly.pdbx_strand_id
1 'polypeptide(L)'
;LCRRTKRLLTRNYISIYQEDAARNDVLLELAKLDFNLVQSLHREELKSLSIWWKDLALTKSLSFVRDRLVECYYWTLAAFSEPHYSRARVMTVKLIALTSIMDDVYDNYSTLEESRLLTDAIQRWEAQAVDQLPDYMKDFYCKLIHNLEEMKDELAPEEKYRMLYLKEEIKTLARFYFEESKWGVEGYVPTVEEHLRVSMMTIAYPMLACGSFVGMGDMATKETFEWFSSYPTIVKASSIISRLLDDIKSHEVFISFYKHLFLHFFSSYSAPTMLS
;
A
#
# COMPACT_ATOMS: atom_id res chain seq x y z
N LEU A 1 -17.19 -6.46 16.68
CA LEU A 1 -17.03 -7.31 15.48
C LEU A 1 -16.55 -6.51 14.26
N CYS A 2 -17.21 -5.40 13.88
CA CYS A 2 -16.95 -4.65 12.64
C CYS A 2 -15.52 -4.05 12.43
N ARG A 3 -14.71 -3.88 13.49
CA ARG A 3 -13.35 -3.29 13.39
C ARG A 3 -12.20 -4.31 13.36
N ARG A 4 -12.48 -5.62 13.48
CA ARG A 4 -11.45 -6.67 13.44
C ARG A 4 -11.46 -7.34 12.08
N THR A 5 -10.27 -7.68 11.58
CA THR A 5 -10.11 -8.38 10.31
C THR A 5 -10.79 -9.75 10.38
N LYS A 6 -11.51 -10.13 9.32
CA LYS A 6 -12.30 -11.38 9.29
C LYS A 6 -11.42 -12.59 9.60
N ARG A 7 -10.21 -12.65 9.03
CA ARG A 7 -9.31 -13.79 9.20
C ARG A 7 -8.85 -13.99 10.65
N LEU A 8 -8.48 -12.90 11.34
CA LEU A 8 -8.08 -12.96 12.76
C LEU A 8 -9.29 -13.28 13.65
N LEU A 9 -10.44 -12.71 13.32
CA LEU A 9 -11.69 -13.01 14.02
C LEU A 9 -12.03 -14.50 13.94
N THR A 10 -11.99 -15.10 12.74
CA THR A 10 -12.24 -16.53 12.53
C THR A 10 -11.27 -17.38 13.36
N ARG A 11 -9.97 -17.07 13.34
CA ARG A 11 -8.97 -17.81 14.12
C ARG A 11 -9.27 -17.81 15.63
N ASN A 12 -9.70 -16.67 16.16
CA ASN A 12 -10.06 -16.53 17.56
C ASN A 12 -11.39 -17.22 17.87
N TYR A 13 -12.37 -17.09 16.98
CA TYR A 13 -13.70 -17.65 17.18
C TYR A 13 -13.70 -19.18 17.15
N ILE A 14 -12.85 -19.81 16.34
CA ILE A 14 -12.67 -21.28 16.37
C ILE A 14 -12.29 -21.75 17.78
N SER A 15 -11.36 -21.07 18.46
CA SER A 15 -10.98 -21.41 19.83
C SER A 15 -12.14 -21.19 20.81
N ILE A 16 -12.89 -20.09 20.67
CA ILE A 16 -14.03 -19.78 21.54
C ILE A 16 -15.15 -20.82 21.36
N TYR A 17 -15.50 -21.13 20.11
CA TYR A 17 -16.57 -22.07 19.77
C TYR A 17 -16.24 -23.51 20.19
N GLN A 18 -14.95 -23.86 20.25
CA GLN A 18 -14.52 -25.15 20.77
C GLN A 18 -14.92 -25.36 22.24
N GLU A 19 -14.94 -24.31 23.06
CA GLU A 19 -15.28 -24.39 24.48
C GLU A 19 -16.81 -24.29 24.74
N ASP A 20 -17.60 -24.03 23.70
CA ASP A 20 -19.06 -23.92 23.82
C ASP A 20 -19.70 -25.31 24.03
N ALA A 21 -20.47 -25.45 25.11
CA ALA A 21 -21.17 -26.69 25.45
C ALA A 21 -22.26 -27.06 24.44
N ALA A 22 -22.80 -26.09 23.69
CA ALA A 22 -23.82 -26.28 22.66
C ALA A 22 -23.23 -26.35 21.24
N ARG A 23 -21.90 -26.50 21.11
CA ARG A 23 -21.23 -26.54 19.81
C ARG A 23 -21.70 -27.72 18.95
N ASN A 24 -21.63 -27.52 17.64
CA ASN A 24 -21.75 -28.57 16.64
C ASN A 24 -20.34 -29.02 16.23
N ASP A 25 -19.98 -30.27 16.54
CA ASP A 25 -18.63 -30.79 16.28
C ASP A 25 -18.30 -30.85 14.78
N VAL A 26 -19.29 -31.12 13.92
CA VAL A 26 -19.10 -31.13 12.45
C VAL A 26 -18.74 -29.73 11.95
N LEU A 27 -19.41 -28.69 12.47
CA LEU A 27 -19.10 -27.31 12.12
C LEU A 27 -17.72 -26.89 12.62
N LEU A 28 -17.34 -27.28 13.84
CA LEU A 28 -16.01 -27.00 14.39
C LEU A 28 -14.89 -27.66 13.56
N GLU A 29 -15.08 -28.92 13.18
CA GLU A 29 -14.13 -29.66 12.35
C GLU A 29 -13.99 -29.00 10.96
N LEU A 30 -15.12 -28.67 10.32
CA LEU A 30 -15.12 -27.96 9.04
C LEU A 30 -14.36 -26.63 9.13
N ALA A 31 -14.63 -25.82 10.16
CA ALA A 31 -13.97 -24.53 10.35
C ALA A 31 -12.45 -24.66 10.55
N LYS A 32 -11.99 -25.69 11.28
CA LYS A 32 -10.56 -25.98 11.47
C LYS A 32 -9.89 -26.43 10.16
N LEU A 33 -10.53 -27.32 9.42
CA LEU A 33 -10.02 -27.84 8.15
C LEU A 33 -9.91 -26.73 7.10
N ASP A 34 -10.99 -25.96 6.91
CA ASP A 34 -11.00 -24.80 6.01
C ASP A 34 -9.91 -23.80 6.40
N PHE A 35 -9.83 -23.42 7.69
CA PHE A 35 -8.82 -22.48 8.15
C PHE A 35 -7.39 -22.95 7.82
N ASN A 36 -7.08 -24.22 8.08
CA ASN A 36 -5.76 -24.79 7.82
C ASN A 36 -5.44 -24.91 6.33
N LEU A 37 -6.41 -25.29 5.51
CA LEU A 37 -6.26 -25.37 4.05
C LEU A 37 -5.93 -24.00 3.47
N VAL A 38 -6.72 -22.98 3.83
CA VAL A 38 -6.51 -21.61 3.39
C VAL A 38 -5.17 -21.06 3.92
N GLN A 39 -4.78 -21.40 5.16
CA GLN A 39 -3.48 -21.02 5.69
C GLN A 39 -2.30 -21.68 4.94
N SER A 40 -2.47 -22.90 4.43
CA SER A 40 -1.45 -23.56 3.61
C SER A 40 -1.17 -22.76 2.33
N LEU A 41 -2.22 -22.34 1.63
CA LEU A 41 -2.12 -21.46 0.47
C LEU A 41 -1.40 -20.14 0.83
N HIS A 42 -1.76 -19.52 1.96
CA HIS A 42 -1.10 -18.27 2.40
C HIS A 42 0.40 -18.46 2.66
N ARG A 43 0.83 -19.61 3.16
CA ARG A 43 2.25 -19.93 3.36
C ARG A 43 3.00 -20.14 2.05
N GLU A 44 2.34 -20.73 1.05
CA GLU A 44 2.92 -20.87 -0.29
C GLU A 44 3.10 -19.52 -0.97
N GLU A 45 2.10 -18.64 -0.87
CA GLU A 45 2.17 -17.25 -1.33
C GLU A 45 3.35 -16.52 -0.66
N LEU A 46 3.45 -16.56 0.67
CA LEU A 46 4.55 -15.96 1.42
C LEU A 46 5.92 -16.52 1.04
N LYS A 47 6.03 -17.82 0.79
CA LYS A 47 7.28 -18.45 0.35
C LYS A 47 7.73 -17.88 -1.00
N SER A 48 6.82 -17.80 -1.96
CA SER A 48 7.08 -17.22 -3.28
C SER A 48 7.50 -15.74 -3.16
N LEU A 49 6.71 -14.97 -2.41
CA LEU A 49 6.98 -13.56 -2.15
C LEU A 49 8.30 -13.33 -1.41
N SER A 50 8.71 -14.23 -0.52
CA SER A 50 10.00 -14.13 0.19
C SER A 50 11.19 -14.36 -0.74
N ILE A 51 11.04 -15.22 -1.75
CA ILE A 51 12.08 -15.43 -2.77
C ILE A 51 12.18 -14.18 -3.65
N TRP A 52 11.03 -13.69 -4.12
CA TRP A 52 10.94 -12.47 -4.90
C TRP A 52 11.51 -11.25 -4.16
N TRP A 53 11.14 -11.06 -2.88
CA TRP A 53 11.63 -9.94 -2.08
C TRP A 53 13.13 -9.98 -1.86
N LYS A 54 13.72 -11.17 -1.72
CA LYS A 54 15.18 -11.29 -1.62
C LYS A 54 15.87 -10.87 -2.92
N ASP A 55 15.34 -11.25 -4.07
CA ASP A 55 15.86 -10.80 -5.36
C ASP A 55 15.74 -9.26 -5.49
N LEU A 56 14.62 -8.71 -5.02
CA LEU A 56 14.37 -7.27 -5.02
C LEU A 56 15.25 -6.49 -4.02
N ALA A 57 15.40 -6.92 -2.78
CA ALA A 57 15.98 -6.14 -1.68
C ALA A 57 17.49 -6.37 -1.49
N LEU A 58 18.08 -7.42 -2.08
CA LEU A 58 19.51 -7.72 -1.93
C LEU A 58 20.42 -6.88 -2.85
N THR A 59 19.90 -5.91 -3.59
CA THR A 59 20.77 -5.02 -4.38
C THR A 59 21.39 -3.95 -3.50
N LYS A 60 22.70 -3.69 -3.71
CA LYS A 60 23.44 -2.66 -2.96
C LYS A 60 22.80 -1.27 -3.04
N SER A 61 22.14 -0.98 -4.17
CA SER A 61 21.41 0.25 -4.46
C SER A 61 20.21 0.50 -3.54
N LEU A 62 19.64 -0.55 -2.94
CA LEU A 62 18.45 -0.48 -2.08
C LEU A 62 18.75 -0.83 -0.61
N SER A 63 20.02 -0.67 -0.19
CA SER A 63 20.46 -0.98 1.18
C SER A 63 19.72 -0.20 2.29
N PHE A 64 19.00 0.86 1.91
CA PHE A 64 18.18 1.66 2.81
C PHE A 64 16.75 1.14 3.04
N VAL A 65 16.30 0.20 2.21
CA VAL A 65 14.92 -0.29 2.22
C VAL A 65 14.66 -1.12 3.47
N ARG A 66 13.54 -0.84 4.13
CA ARG A 66 13.09 -1.57 5.32
C ARG A 66 12.51 -2.92 4.92
N ASP A 67 12.84 -3.99 5.64
CA ASP A 67 12.19 -5.29 5.44
C ASP A 67 10.76 -5.25 6.01
N ARG A 68 9.77 -5.17 5.12
CA ARG A 68 8.34 -5.02 5.46
C ARG A 68 7.46 -6.08 4.81
N LEU A 69 8.03 -7.14 4.26
CA LEU A 69 7.28 -8.10 3.46
C LEU A 69 6.13 -8.75 4.24
N VAL A 70 6.38 -9.11 5.50
CA VAL A 70 5.39 -9.75 6.36
C VAL A 70 4.24 -8.80 6.67
N GLU A 71 4.54 -7.52 6.93
CA GLU A 71 3.56 -6.47 7.17
C GLU A 71 2.71 -6.20 5.93
N CYS A 72 3.35 -6.11 4.75
CA CYS A 72 2.67 -5.95 3.46
C CYS A 72 1.69 -7.12 3.20
N TYR A 73 2.15 -8.34 3.43
CA TYR A 73 1.33 -9.53 3.28
C TYR A 73 0.18 -9.56 4.30
N TYR A 74 0.45 -9.22 5.55
CA TYR A 74 -0.56 -9.18 6.60
C TYR A 74 -1.66 -8.16 6.31
N TRP A 75 -1.31 -6.97 5.83
CA TRP A 75 -2.28 -5.94 5.39
C TRP A 75 -3.15 -6.42 4.25
N THR A 76 -2.56 -7.06 3.25
CA THR A 76 -3.30 -7.60 2.11
C THR A 76 -4.25 -8.72 2.55
N LEU A 77 -3.77 -9.63 3.41
CA LEU A 77 -4.56 -10.71 3.98
C LEU A 77 -5.72 -10.19 4.84
N ALA A 78 -5.52 -9.07 5.54
CA ALA A 78 -6.55 -8.41 6.33
C ALA A 78 -7.68 -7.83 5.45
N ALA A 79 -7.36 -7.38 4.24
CA ALA A 79 -8.31 -6.85 3.28
C ALA A 79 -9.13 -7.96 2.60
N PHE A 80 -8.46 -9.01 2.10
CA PHE A 80 -9.11 -10.14 1.43
C PHE A 80 -8.28 -11.42 1.60
N SER A 81 -8.91 -12.47 2.15
CA SER A 81 -8.23 -13.71 2.57
C SER A 81 -8.73 -14.96 1.85
N GLU A 82 -9.75 -14.81 1.03
CA GLU A 82 -10.46 -15.87 0.33
C GLU A 82 -9.53 -16.55 -0.70
N PRO A 83 -9.55 -17.89 -0.83
CA PRO A 83 -8.56 -18.61 -1.64
C PRO A 83 -8.46 -18.16 -3.10
N HIS A 84 -9.60 -17.86 -3.73
CA HIS A 84 -9.66 -17.44 -5.14
C HIS A 84 -9.01 -16.08 -5.43
N TYR A 85 -8.67 -15.30 -4.40
CA TYR A 85 -7.93 -14.04 -4.55
C TYR A 85 -6.41 -14.20 -4.40
N SER A 86 -5.87 -15.41 -4.52
CA SER A 86 -4.42 -15.66 -4.42
C SER A 86 -3.58 -14.78 -5.36
N ARG A 87 -3.93 -14.74 -6.65
CA ARG A 87 -3.27 -13.88 -7.67
C ARG A 87 -3.30 -12.41 -7.25
N ALA A 88 -4.47 -11.90 -6.86
CA ALA A 88 -4.64 -10.53 -6.39
C ALA A 88 -3.77 -10.22 -5.17
N ARG A 89 -3.68 -11.16 -4.20
CA ARG A 89 -2.85 -10.97 -3.01
C ARG A 89 -1.38 -10.86 -3.36
N VAL A 90 -0.85 -11.79 -4.16
CA VAL A 90 0.56 -11.78 -4.57
C VAL A 90 0.91 -10.50 -5.30
N MET A 91 0.10 -10.08 -6.28
CA MET A 91 0.29 -8.83 -7.01
C MET A 91 0.24 -7.60 -6.08
N THR A 92 -0.74 -7.56 -5.18
CA THR A 92 -0.91 -6.43 -4.25
C THR A 92 0.28 -6.32 -3.30
N VAL A 93 0.79 -7.43 -2.77
CA VAL A 93 1.95 -7.39 -1.87
C VAL A 93 3.21 -6.89 -2.58
N LYS A 94 3.43 -7.33 -3.82
CA LYS A 94 4.52 -6.78 -4.65
C LYS A 94 4.37 -5.27 -4.82
N LEU A 95 3.17 -4.78 -5.12
CA LEU A 95 2.88 -3.36 -5.27
C LEU A 95 3.08 -2.57 -3.98
N ILE A 96 2.60 -3.05 -2.83
CA ILE A 96 2.80 -2.39 -1.53
C ILE A 96 4.30 -2.26 -1.26
N ALA A 97 5.06 -3.34 -1.47
CA ALA A 97 6.49 -3.33 -1.18
C ALA A 97 7.25 -2.36 -2.10
N LEU A 98 6.97 -2.34 -3.40
CA LEU A 98 7.53 -1.36 -4.34
C LEU A 98 7.13 0.08 -3.99
N THR A 99 5.89 0.27 -3.55
CA THR A 99 5.39 1.59 -3.15
C THR A 99 6.08 2.08 -1.88
N SER A 100 6.32 1.20 -0.91
CA SER A 100 7.07 1.53 0.30
C SER A 100 8.52 1.93 -0.01
N ILE A 101 9.13 1.35 -1.04
CA ILE A 101 10.47 1.78 -1.50
C ILE A 101 10.38 3.16 -2.15
N MET A 102 9.37 3.38 -2.99
CA MET A 102 9.12 4.68 -3.62
C MET A 102 8.92 5.78 -2.57
N ASP A 103 8.08 5.53 -1.58
CA ASP A 103 7.82 6.37 -0.41
C ASP A 103 9.13 6.74 0.31
N ASP A 104 9.94 5.74 0.67
CA ASP A 104 11.25 5.97 1.30
C ASP A 104 12.14 6.88 0.44
N VAL A 105 12.17 6.65 -0.89
CA VAL A 105 12.95 7.47 -1.83
C VAL A 105 12.53 8.94 -1.74
N TYR A 106 11.25 9.25 -1.92
CA TYR A 106 10.73 10.62 -1.93
C TYR A 106 10.84 11.33 -0.57
N ASP A 107 10.71 10.59 0.53
CA ASP A 107 10.69 11.17 1.89
C ASP A 107 12.09 11.41 2.45
N ASN A 108 13.02 10.49 2.22
CA ASN A 108 14.24 10.41 3.04
C ASN A 108 15.56 10.34 2.24
N TYR A 109 15.53 9.93 0.97
CA TYR A 109 16.77 9.61 0.25
C TYR A 109 17.07 10.53 -0.92
N SER A 110 16.06 10.99 -1.65
CA SER A 110 16.29 11.81 -2.83
C SER A 110 16.31 13.30 -2.51
N THR A 111 17.19 14.01 -3.21
CA THR A 111 17.07 15.47 -3.31
C THR A 111 15.83 15.83 -4.13
N LEU A 112 15.32 17.05 -3.98
CA LEU A 112 14.14 17.50 -4.76
C LEU A 112 14.34 17.36 -6.27
N GLU A 113 15.55 17.61 -6.78
CA GLU A 113 15.88 17.44 -8.19
C GLU A 113 15.87 15.97 -8.62
N GLU A 114 16.40 15.07 -7.79
CA GLU A 114 16.34 13.63 -8.06
C GLU A 114 14.90 13.09 -7.99
N SER A 115 14.09 13.57 -7.02
CA SER A 115 12.64 13.26 -6.94
C SER A 115 11.92 13.69 -8.22
N ARG A 116 12.26 14.87 -8.76
CA ARG A 116 11.71 15.36 -10.03
C ARG A 116 12.07 14.45 -11.19
N LEU A 117 13.32 14.03 -11.29
CA LEU A 117 13.79 13.10 -12.34
C LEU A 117 13.06 11.75 -12.26
N LEU A 118 12.89 11.21 -11.05
CA LEU A 118 12.12 9.97 -10.84
C LEU A 118 10.65 10.14 -11.24
N THR A 119 10.01 11.24 -10.83
CA THR A 119 8.63 11.54 -11.23
C THR A 119 8.51 11.63 -12.74
N ASP A 120 9.40 12.33 -13.41
CA ASP A 120 9.42 12.48 -14.87
C ASP A 120 9.61 11.12 -15.58
N ALA A 121 10.50 10.26 -15.06
CA ALA A 121 10.70 8.91 -15.58
C ALA A 121 9.47 8.03 -15.43
N ILE A 122 8.78 8.11 -14.29
CA ILE A 122 7.50 7.42 -14.06
C ILE A 122 6.42 8.00 -14.98
N GLN A 123 6.35 9.33 -15.18
CA GLN A 123 5.35 9.90 -16.08
C GLN A 123 5.53 9.43 -17.54
N ARG A 124 6.78 9.37 -18.03
CA ARG A 124 7.09 8.88 -19.39
C ARG A 124 6.84 7.39 -19.54
N TRP A 125 7.19 6.61 -18.51
CA TRP A 125 7.00 5.15 -18.50
C TRP A 125 7.74 4.44 -19.64
N GLU A 126 8.96 4.89 -19.92
CA GLU A 126 9.84 4.38 -20.98
C GLU A 126 11.08 3.73 -20.36
N ALA A 127 11.51 2.58 -20.87
CA ALA A 127 12.69 1.89 -20.34
C ALA A 127 13.95 2.78 -20.36
N GLN A 128 14.06 3.65 -21.37
CA GLN A 128 15.18 4.58 -21.57
C GLN A 128 15.18 5.75 -20.57
N ALA A 129 14.07 6.00 -19.86
CA ALA A 129 14.03 7.06 -18.86
C ALA A 129 14.99 6.79 -17.68
N VAL A 130 15.40 5.53 -17.49
CA VAL A 130 16.38 5.10 -16.49
C VAL A 130 17.73 5.81 -16.63
N ASP A 131 18.14 6.17 -17.85
CA ASP A 131 19.46 6.76 -18.11
C ASP A 131 19.62 8.14 -17.47
N GLN A 132 18.50 8.81 -17.15
CA GLN A 132 18.48 10.13 -16.52
C GLN A 132 18.47 10.05 -14.98
N LEU A 133 18.32 8.86 -14.41
CA LEU A 133 18.22 8.68 -12.96
C LEU A 133 19.60 8.51 -12.31
N PRO A 134 19.77 8.89 -11.03
CA PRO A 134 20.92 8.49 -10.23
C PRO A 134 21.05 6.96 -10.14
N ASP A 135 22.28 6.44 -10.03
CA ASP A 135 22.55 4.99 -10.09
C ASP A 135 21.75 4.17 -9.06
N TYR A 136 21.51 4.70 -7.85
CA TYR A 136 20.72 3.99 -6.84
C TYR A 136 19.23 3.90 -7.20
N MET A 137 18.69 4.89 -7.93
CA MET A 137 17.30 4.91 -8.40
C MET A 137 17.08 4.06 -9.65
N LYS A 138 18.11 3.88 -10.48
CA LYS A 138 18.00 3.08 -11.72
C LYS A 138 17.50 1.68 -11.43
N ASP A 139 18.07 1.05 -10.41
CA ASP A 139 17.69 -0.29 -9.98
C ASP A 139 16.23 -0.34 -9.50
N PHE A 140 15.80 0.63 -8.70
CA PHE A 140 14.39 0.75 -8.28
C PHE A 140 13.45 0.89 -9.49
N TYR A 141 13.75 1.82 -10.41
CA TYR A 141 12.93 2.07 -11.58
C TYR A 141 12.83 0.84 -12.48
N CYS A 142 13.95 0.18 -12.77
CA CYS A 142 13.98 -1.06 -13.54
C CYS A 142 13.12 -2.15 -12.89
N LYS A 143 13.21 -2.31 -11.58
CA LYS A 143 12.40 -3.28 -10.82
C LYS A 143 10.93 -2.95 -10.83
N LEU A 144 10.56 -1.68 -10.69
CA LEU A 144 9.17 -1.24 -10.79
C LEU A 144 8.59 -1.61 -12.16
N ILE A 145 9.28 -1.24 -13.24
CA ILE A 145 8.82 -1.52 -14.61
C ILE A 145 8.78 -3.03 -14.88
N HIS A 146 9.82 -3.78 -14.48
CA HIS A 146 9.88 -5.22 -14.67
C HIS A 146 8.73 -5.95 -13.95
N ASN A 147 8.46 -5.61 -12.68
CA ASN A 147 7.35 -6.21 -11.93
C ASN A 147 5.99 -5.93 -12.57
N LEU A 148 5.80 -4.73 -13.13
CA LEU A 148 4.54 -4.39 -13.80
C LEU A 148 4.39 -5.12 -15.14
N GLU A 149 5.48 -5.41 -15.84
CA GLU A 149 5.45 -6.27 -17.03
C GLU A 149 5.19 -7.74 -16.65
N GLU A 150 5.82 -8.27 -15.59
CA GLU A 150 5.50 -9.60 -15.06
C GLU A 150 4.01 -9.73 -14.72
N MET A 151 3.46 -8.73 -14.01
CA MET A 151 2.04 -8.69 -13.69
C MET A 151 1.17 -8.71 -14.95
N LYS A 152 1.56 -7.96 -15.98
CA LYS A 152 0.85 -7.93 -17.27
C LYS A 152 0.93 -9.26 -18.02
N ASP A 153 2.02 -10.01 -17.87
CA ASP A 153 2.21 -11.32 -18.48
C ASP A 153 1.42 -12.42 -17.77
N GLU A 154 1.15 -12.27 -16.48
CA GLU A 154 0.23 -13.14 -15.71
C GLU A 154 -1.26 -12.95 -16.08
N LEU A 155 -1.60 -11.90 -16.82
CA LEU A 155 -2.97 -11.59 -17.22
C LEU A 155 -3.33 -12.23 -18.57
N ALA A 156 -4.57 -12.72 -18.67
CA ALA A 156 -5.13 -13.14 -19.95
C ALA A 156 -5.22 -11.94 -20.93
N PRO A 157 -5.20 -12.16 -22.27
CA PRO A 157 -5.23 -11.07 -23.25
C PRO A 157 -6.35 -10.04 -23.02
N GLU A 158 -7.54 -10.51 -22.68
CA GLU A 158 -8.73 -9.72 -22.37
C GLU A 158 -8.65 -9.00 -21.02
N GLU A 159 -7.72 -9.36 -20.14
CA GLU A 159 -7.48 -8.71 -18.84
C GLU A 159 -6.38 -7.63 -18.91
N LYS A 160 -5.53 -7.63 -19.96
CA LYS A 160 -4.34 -6.75 -20.02
C LYS A 160 -4.66 -5.25 -20.00
N TYR A 161 -5.87 -4.85 -20.38
CA TYR A 161 -6.31 -3.45 -20.30
C TYR A 161 -6.30 -2.91 -18.85
N ARG A 162 -6.43 -3.78 -17.84
CA ARG A 162 -6.41 -3.41 -16.42
C ARG A 162 -5.12 -2.70 -16.01
N MET A 163 -4.01 -3.04 -16.67
CA MET A 163 -2.71 -2.42 -16.41
C MET A 163 -2.66 -0.93 -16.77
N LEU A 164 -3.52 -0.46 -17.67
CA LEU A 164 -3.61 0.97 -18.01
C LEU A 164 -4.08 1.78 -16.80
N TYR A 165 -5.09 1.28 -16.07
CA TYR A 165 -5.60 1.93 -14.87
C TYR A 165 -4.57 1.94 -13.74
N LEU A 166 -3.90 0.80 -13.50
CA LEU A 166 -2.84 0.72 -12.49
C LEU A 166 -1.67 1.67 -12.82
N LYS A 167 -1.25 1.72 -14.08
CA LYS A 167 -0.19 2.63 -14.54
C LYS A 167 -0.55 4.10 -14.26
N GLU A 168 -1.78 4.51 -14.55
CA GLU A 168 -2.20 5.90 -14.29
C GLU A 168 -2.29 6.21 -12.79
N GLU A 169 -2.69 5.26 -11.95
CA GLU A 169 -2.67 5.43 -10.49
C GLU A 169 -1.24 5.54 -9.93
N ILE A 170 -0.28 4.73 -10.43
CA ILE A 170 1.14 4.84 -10.03
C ILE A 170 1.72 6.19 -10.45
N LYS A 171 1.42 6.63 -11.67
CA LYS A 171 1.81 7.96 -12.15
C LYS A 171 1.22 9.06 -11.29
N THR A 172 -0.02 8.90 -10.85
CA THR A 172 -0.70 9.85 -9.96
C THR A 172 -0.04 9.91 -8.60
N LEU A 173 0.23 8.76 -8.00
CA LEU A 173 0.93 8.66 -6.72
C LEU A 173 2.30 9.37 -6.76
N ALA A 174 3.12 9.10 -7.78
CA ALA A 174 4.43 9.73 -7.93
C ALA A 174 4.38 11.27 -8.06
N ARG A 175 3.31 11.82 -8.67
CA ARG A 175 3.11 13.28 -8.72
C ARG A 175 2.81 13.86 -7.34
N PHE A 176 1.97 13.19 -6.56
CA PHE A 176 1.60 13.66 -5.22
C PHE A 176 2.73 13.46 -4.21
N TYR A 177 3.52 12.39 -4.31
CA TYR A 177 4.75 12.25 -3.52
C TYR A 177 5.73 13.39 -3.79
N PHE A 178 5.93 13.74 -5.06
CA PHE A 178 6.76 14.90 -5.39
C PHE A 178 6.22 16.23 -4.83
N GLU A 179 4.89 16.41 -4.81
CA GLU A 179 4.25 17.58 -4.19
C GLU A 179 4.54 17.64 -2.68
N GLU A 180 4.45 16.52 -1.95
CA GLU A 180 4.80 16.46 -0.52
C GLU A 180 6.30 16.70 -0.28
N SER A 181 7.19 16.10 -1.08
CA SER A 181 8.63 16.38 -0.99
C SER A 181 8.94 17.86 -1.17
N LYS A 182 8.25 18.53 -2.11
CA LYS A 182 8.39 19.97 -2.34
C LYS A 182 7.97 20.77 -1.11
N TRP A 183 6.83 20.45 -0.51
CA TRP A 183 6.39 21.10 0.72
C TRP A 183 7.40 20.94 1.86
N GLY A 184 7.96 19.74 2.03
CA GLY A 184 8.98 19.45 3.03
C GLY A 184 10.25 20.29 2.85
N VAL A 185 10.75 20.39 1.63
CA VAL A 185 11.98 21.16 1.31
C VAL A 185 11.77 22.67 1.44
N GLU A 186 10.60 23.18 1.03
CA GLU A 186 10.26 24.61 1.12
C GLU A 186 9.85 25.05 2.54
N GLY A 187 9.63 24.10 3.46
CA GLY A 187 9.07 24.38 4.77
C GLY A 187 7.64 24.92 4.70
N TYR A 188 6.91 24.59 3.62
CA TYR A 188 5.53 25.04 3.42
C TYR A 188 4.60 24.27 4.36
N VAL A 189 3.74 25.02 5.06
CA VAL A 189 2.73 24.44 5.95
C VAL A 189 1.36 24.54 5.27
N PRO A 190 0.82 23.44 4.74
CA PRO A 190 -0.49 23.45 4.09
C PRO A 190 -1.62 23.66 5.08
N THR A 191 -2.76 24.17 4.61
CA THR A 191 -4.02 24.08 5.35
C THR A 191 -4.46 22.61 5.51
N VAL A 192 -5.37 22.34 6.45
CA VAL A 192 -5.92 20.98 6.63
C VAL A 192 -6.57 20.46 5.35
N GLU A 193 -7.26 21.32 4.61
CA GLU A 193 -7.91 20.95 3.34
C GLU A 193 -6.90 20.59 2.25
N GLU A 194 -5.86 21.42 2.07
CA GLU A 194 -4.77 21.15 1.13
C GLU A 194 -4.02 19.87 1.48
N HIS A 195 -3.68 19.70 2.77
CA HIS A 195 -3.03 18.51 3.27
C HIS A 195 -3.87 17.27 2.99
N LEU A 196 -5.16 17.27 3.36
CA LEU A 196 -6.02 16.10 3.13
C LEU A 196 -6.19 15.77 1.64
N ARG A 197 -6.21 16.78 0.76
CA ARG A 197 -6.30 16.58 -0.70
C ARG A 197 -5.06 15.89 -1.29
N VAL A 198 -3.88 16.21 -0.78
CA VAL A 198 -2.62 15.57 -1.21
C VAL A 198 -2.43 14.23 -0.51
N SER A 199 -2.57 14.22 0.80
CA SER A 199 -2.31 13.06 1.65
C SER A 199 -3.29 11.89 1.44
N MET A 200 -4.51 12.15 0.93
CA MET A 200 -5.43 11.10 0.49
C MET A 200 -4.92 10.31 -0.72
N MET A 201 -4.01 10.91 -1.49
CA MET A 201 -3.34 10.26 -2.62
C MET A 201 -2.04 9.62 -2.17
N THR A 202 -1.23 10.32 -1.37
CA THR A 202 0.08 9.81 -0.92
C THR A 202 0.00 8.70 0.12
N ILE A 203 -1.14 8.51 0.79
CA ILE A 203 -1.40 7.28 1.57
C ILE A 203 -1.46 6.01 0.69
N ALA A 204 -1.34 6.16 -0.64
CA ALA A 204 -1.31 5.12 -1.66
C ALA A 204 -2.55 4.22 -1.74
N TYR A 205 -3.56 4.42 -0.88
CA TYR A 205 -4.77 3.62 -0.84
C TYR A 205 -5.48 3.51 -2.20
N PRO A 206 -5.67 4.59 -2.99
CA PRO A 206 -6.33 4.48 -4.28
C PRO A 206 -5.55 3.59 -5.26
N MET A 207 -4.23 3.78 -5.34
CA MET A 207 -3.36 2.99 -6.20
C MET A 207 -3.34 1.51 -5.77
N LEU A 208 -3.23 1.23 -4.47
CA LEU A 208 -3.23 -0.15 -3.95
C LEU A 208 -4.56 -0.86 -4.17
N ALA A 209 -5.68 -0.17 -3.97
CA ALA A 209 -7.00 -0.74 -4.25
C ALA A 209 -7.19 -1.01 -5.75
N CYS A 210 -6.78 -0.10 -6.63
CA CYS A 210 -6.76 -0.33 -8.08
C CYS A 210 -5.88 -1.54 -8.44
N GLY A 211 -4.66 -1.61 -7.89
CA GLY A 211 -3.73 -2.72 -8.07
C GLY A 211 -4.29 -4.06 -7.59
N SER A 212 -5.08 -4.06 -6.51
CA SER A 212 -5.74 -5.26 -6.03
C SER A 212 -6.78 -5.79 -7.02
N PHE A 213 -7.54 -4.90 -7.67
CA PHE A 213 -8.51 -5.31 -8.68
C PHE A 213 -7.85 -5.99 -9.89
N VAL A 214 -6.63 -5.60 -10.28
CA VAL A 214 -5.94 -6.20 -11.43
C VAL A 214 -5.96 -7.74 -11.39
N GLY A 215 -5.72 -8.33 -10.21
CA GLY A 215 -5.68 -9.78 -10.02
C GLY A 215 -6.98 -10.44 -9.57
N MET A 216 -8.08 -9.69 -9.36
CA MET A 216 -9.33 -10.17 -8.70
C MET A 216 -10.32 -10.91 -9.61
N GLY A 217 -9.88 -11.38 -10.78
CA GLY A 217 -10.70 -12.21 -11.67
C GLY A 217 -11.95 -11.50 -12.17
N ASP A 218 -13.12 -12.15 -12.09
CA ASP A 218 -14.37 -11.68 -12.70
C ASP A 218 -14.89 -10.35 -12.13
N MET A 219 -14.52 -9.98 -10.90
CA MET A 219 -14.92 -8.68 -10.32
C MET A 219 -14.23 -7.49 -10.97
N ALA A 220 -13.10 -7.73 -11.64
CA ALA A 220 -12.26 -6.70 -12.22
C ALA A 220 -12.69 -6.40 -13.66
N THR A 221 -13.94 -5.96 -13.80
CA THR A 221 -14.51 -5.53 -15.07
C THR A 221 -14.09 -4.09 -15.39
N LYS A 222 -14.28 -3.68 -16.65
CA LYS A 222 -13.96 -2.32 -17.08
C LYS A 222 -14.79 -1.29 -16.31
N GLU A 223 -16.05 -1.58 -16.05
CA GLU A 223 -16.97 -0.75 -15.27
C GLU A 223 -16.47 -0.59 -13.83
N THR A 224 -15.89 -1.63 -13.22
CA THR A 224 -15.26 -1.53 -11.90
C THR A 224 -14.11 -0.52 -11.91
N PHE A 225 -13.24 -0.57 -12.93
CA PHE A 225 -12.12 0.38 -13.05
C PHE A 225 -12.58 1.81 -13.37
N GLU A 226 -13.58 1.99 -14.25
CA GLU A 226 -14.15 3.30 -14.57
C GLU A 226 -14.83 3.92 -13.34
N TRP A 227 -15.63 3.14 -12.61
CA TRP A 227 -16.22 3.56 -11.35
C TRP A 227 -15.15 3.93 -10.33
N PHE A 228 -14.11 3.11 -10.17
CA PHE A 228 -13.03 3.36 -9.22
C PHE A 228 -12.24 4.64 -9.57
N SER A 229 -11.94 4.84 -10.85
CA SER A 229 -11.19 6.01 -11.37
C SER A 229 -11.95 7.34 -11.20
N SER A 230 -13.26 7.29 -10.94
CA SER A 230 -14.05 8.48 -10.56
C SER A 230 -13.77 8.97 -9.13
N TYR A 231 -12.94 8.25 -8.37
CA TYR A 231 -12.71 8.44 -6.93
C TYR A 231 -14.03 8.57 -6.15
N PRO A 232 -14.84 7.49 -6.10
CA PRO A 232 -16.13 7.51 -5.44
C PRO A 232 -15.96 7.80 -3.95
N THR A 233 -17.01 8.28 -3.30
CA THR A 233 -16.97 8.71 -1.89
C THR A 233 -16.37 7.67 -0.95
N ILE A 234 -16.61 6.37 -1.21
CA ILE A 234 -16.04 5.28 -0.40
C ILE A 234 -14.52 5.23 -0.49
N VAL A 235 -13.92 5.47 -1.66
CA VAL A 235 -12.47 5.49 -1.85
C VAL A 235 -11.89 6.70 -1.14
N LYS A 236 -12.47 7.88 -1.34
CA LYS A 236 -12.05 9.13 -0.67
C LYS A 236 -12.09 9.00 0.86
N ALA A 237 -13.21 8.51 1.39
CA ALA A 237 -13.37 8.32 2.83
C ALA A 237 -12.38 7.29 3.38
N SER A 238 -12.16 6.18 2.67
CA SER A 238 -11.20 5.15 3.09
C SER A 238 -9.76 5.67 3.08
N SER A 239 -9.37 6.47 2.08
CA SER A 239 -8.07 7.15 2.05
C SER A 239 -7.90 8.09 3.24
N ILE A 240 -8.90 8.94 3.52
CA ILE A 240 -8.84 9.89 4.65
C ILE A 240 -8.74 9.14 5.98
N ILE A 241 -9.54 8.09 6.19
CA ILE A 241 -9.47 7.28 7.40
C ILE A 241 -8.08 6.64 7.53
N SER A 242 -7.55 6.08 6.44
CA SER A 242 -6.23 5.44 6.43
C SER A 242 -5.13 6.44 6.78
N ARG A 243 -5.17 7.63 6.16
CA ARG A 243 -4.20 8.71 6.41
C ARG A 243 -4.24 9.17 7.86
N LEU A 244 -5.42 9.48 8.39
CA LEU A 244 -5.56 9.93 9.78
C LEU A 244 -5.08 8.86 10.78
N LEU A 245 -5.39 7.58 10.54
CA LEU A 245 -4.92 6.49 11.40
C LEU A 245 -3.40 6.32 11.34
N ASP A 246 -2.81 6.46 10.16
CA ASP A 246 -1.36 6.40 9.97
C ASP A 246 -0.66 7.56 10.69
N ASP A 247 -1.13 8.80 10.49
CA ASP A 247 -0.55 9.99 11.12
C ASP A 247 -0.64 9.95 12.65
N ILE A 248 -1.78 9.50 13.21
CA ILE A 248 -1.96 9.33 14.66
C ILE A 248 -0.97 8.31 15.21
N LYS A 249 -0.72 7.22 14.49
CA LYS A 249 0.21 6.16 14.93
C LYS A 249 1.67 6.60 14.82
N SER A 250 1.99 7.33 13.76
CA SER A 250 3.31 7.92 13.56
C SER A 250 3.60 9.00 14.60
N HIS A 251 2.60 9.76 15.07
CA HIS A 251 2.77 10.76 16.13
C HIS A 251 3.35 10.17 17.44
N GLU A 252 2.92 8.95 17.83
CA GLU A 252 3.46 8.25 19.01
C GLU A 252 4.95 7.91 18.85
N VAL A 253 5.42 7.69 17.62
CA VAL A 253 6.81 7.35 17.29
C VAL A 253 7.67 8.61 17.09
N PHE A 254 7.13 9.66 16.47
CA PHE A 254 7.86 10.90 16.18
C PHE A 254 8.18 11.73 17.43
N ILE A 255 7.32 11.72 18.46
CA ILE A 255 7.60 12.37 19.76
C ILE A 255 8.84 11.76 20.45
N SER A 256 9.17 10.49 20.17
CA SER A 256 10.37 9.84 20.69
C SER A 256 11.66 10.26 19.98
N PHE A 257 11.60 10.79 18.75
CA PHE A 257 12.81 11.00 17.94
C PHE A 257 13.04 12.44 17.48
N TYR A 258 12.01 13.27 17.26
CA TYR A 258 12.19 14.66 16.81
C TYR A 258 11.15 15.60 17.41
N LYS A 259 11.61 16.46 18.33
CA LYS A 259 10.77 17.37 19.11
C LYS A 259 10.40 18.68 18.40
N HIS A 260 10.56 18.84 17.08
CA HIS A 260 10.43 20.19 16.49
C HIS A 260 9.61 20.41 15.20
N LEU A 261 9.15 19.40 14.46
CA LEU A 261 8.36 19.70 13.23
C LEU A 261 6.84 19.54 13.37
N PHE A 262 6.35 18.71 14.30
CA PHE A 262 4.90 18.45 14.43
C PHE A 262 4.19 19.23 15.55
N LEU A 263 4.94 19.90 16.44
CA LEU A 263 4.37 20.64 17.58
C LEU A 263 3.43 21.75 17.11
N HIS A 264 3.70 22.42 15.99
CA HIS A 264 2.89 23.55 15.54
C HIS A 264 1.50 23.17 14.99
N PHE A 265 1.32 21.94 14.49
CA PHE A 265 0.09 21.53 13.81
C PHE A 265 -1.03 21.15 14.80
N PHE A 266 -0.69 20.55 15.94
CA PHE A 266 -1.67 20.13 16.96
C PHE A 266 -1.63 20.95 18.26
N SER A 267 -0.54 21.64 18.60
CA SER A 267 -0.51 22.49 19.81
C SER A 267 -1.32 23.79 19.67
N SER A 268 -1.60 24.21 18.44
CA SER A 268 -2.40 25.41 18.14
C SER A 268 -3.89 25.23 18.42
N TYR A 269 -4.35 24.00 18.69
CA TYR A 269 -5.74 23.70 19.03
C TYR A 269 -5.95 23.16 20.46
N SER A 270 -4.93 23.24 21.32
CA SER A 270 -5.01 22.83 22.73
C SER A 270 -4.59 23.94 23.71
N ALA A 271 -5.04 25.18 23.45
CA ALA A 271 -5.09 26.22 24.46
C ALA A 271 -6.56 26.44 24.88
N PRO A 272 -6.96 26.08 26.12
CA PRO A 272 -8.28 26.44 26.62
C PRO A 272 -8.32 27.95 26.87
N THR A 273 -9.22 28.65 26.20
CA THR A 273 -9.65 30.00 26.62
C THR A 273 -10.38 29.86 27.95
N MET A 274 -9.62 29.89 29.04
CA MET A 274 -10.13 30.31 30.34
C MET A 274 -9.99 31.84 30.46
N LEU A 275 -11.14 32.47 30.70
CA LEU A 275 -11.37 33.75 31.40
C LEU A 275 -10.89 35.05 30.74
N SER A 276 -11.85 35.84 30.26
CA SER A 276 -12.42 36.97 31.03
C SER A 276 -13.81 37.31 30.51
#